data_AF-A6KLY1-F1
#
_entry.id   AF-A6KLY1-F1
#
_cell.length_a   1.000
_cell.length_b   1.000
_cell.length_c   1.000
_cell.angle_alpha   90.00
_cell.angle_beta   90.00
_cell.angle_gamma   90.00
#
_symmetry.space_group_name_H-M   'P 1'
#
loop_
_entity.id
_entity.type
_entity.pdbx_description
1 polymer ?
#
loop_
_entity_poly.entity_id
_entity_poly.type
_entity_poly.pdbx_seq_one_letter_code
_entity_poly.pdbx_strand_id
1 'polypeptide(L)'
;MCTCVHVSGLTWSGPNVCSTPPSPEEVQSWAQSFDKLMHSPTGRSVFRAFLRTEYSEENMLFWLACEELKTEADRHVVDEKARLIYEDYVSILSPKEVGQMQG
;
A
#
# COMPACT_ATOMS: atom_id res chain seq x y z
N MET A 1 -4.60 -17.14 -15.11
CA MET A 1 -3.57 -17.98 -14.48
C MET A 1 -3.14 -17.27 -13.21
N CYS A 2 -3.67 -17.67 -12.06
CA CYS A 2 -3.22 -17.12 -10.77
C CYS A 2 -1.80 -17.63 -10.53
N THR A 3 -0.80 -16.77 -10.68
CA THR A 3 0.54 -17.06 -10.20
C THR A 3 0.47 -17.05 -8.69
N CYS A 4 0.35 -18.24 -8.10
CA CYS A 4 0.82 -18.51 -6.75
C CYS A 4 2.21 -17.87 -6.66
N VAL A 5 2.34 -16.78 -5.92
CA VAL A 5 3.64 -16.18 -5.64
C VAL A 5 4.35 -17.18 -4.74
N HIS A 6 5.09 -18.06 -5.36
CA HIS A 6 6.02 -18.97 -4.72
C HIS A 6 7.11 -18.08 -4.12
N VAL A 7 6.96 -17.70 -2.85
CA VAL A 7 7.97 -16.93 -2.11
C VAL A 7 9.10 -17.88 -1.75
N SER A 8 9.88 -18.27 -2.77
CA SER A 8 11.10 -19.05 -2.64
C SER A 8 12.20 -18.30 -3.39
N GLY A 9 12.82 -17.32 -2.73
CA GLY A 9 14.09 -16.75 -3.23
C GLY A 9 14.28 -15.23 -3.14
N LEU A 10 13.31 -14.44 -2.70
CA LEU A 10 13.53 -13.01 -2.49
C LEU A 10 14.25 -12.78 -1.15
N THR A 11 15.57 -12.66 -1.19
CA THR A 11 16.36 -12.14 -0.06
C THR A 11 15.92 -10.70 0.20
N TRP A 12 15.16 -10.53 1.28
CA TRP A 12 14.50 -9.27 1.65
C TRP A 12 15.54 -8.23 2.11
N SER A 13 16.17 -7.53 1.16
CA SER A 13 17.20 -6.52 1.43
C SER A 13 16.74 -5.15 0.90
N GLY A 14 15.78 -4.55 1.59
CA GLY A 14 15.35 -3.16 1.36
C GLY A 14 15.48 -2.34 2.65
N PRO A 15 15.82 -1.04 2.62
CA PRO A 15 16.29 -0.30 3.80
C PRO A 15 15.21 0.03 4.85
N ASN A 16 14.00 -0.50 4.73
CA ASN A 16 12.87 -0.07 5.57
C ASN A 16 11.84 -1.19 5.78
N VAL A 17 12.28 -2.30 6.36
CA VAL A 17 11.42 -3.46 6.66
C VAL A 17 11.40 -3.63 8.17
N CYS A 18 10.19 -3.59 8.74
CA CYS A 18 9.95 -3.84 10.15
C CYS A 18 10.63 -5.16 10.56
N SER A 19 11.50 -5.09 11.57
CA SER A 19 12.61 -6.03 11.80
C SER A 19 12.22 -7.41 12.33
N THR A 20 10.96 -7.81 12.21
CA THR A 20 10.46 -9.12 12.64
C THR A 20 9.67 -9.77 11.51
N PRO A 21 10.07 -10.97 11.04
CA PRO A 21 9.30 -11.71 10.05
C PRO A 21 7.91 -12.05 10.62
N PRO A 22 6.85 -11.98 9.80
CA PRO A 22 5.48 -12.26 10.24
C PRO A 22 5.36 -13.73 10.62
N SER A 23 4.48 -14.04 11.59
CA SER A 23 4.23 -15.43 11.96
C SER A 23 3.46 -16.16 10.85
N PRO A 24 3.55 -17.50 10.73
CA PRO A 24 2.77 -18.25 9.76
C PRO A 24 1.26 -18.04 9.90
N GLU A 25 0.76 -17.90 11.13
CA GLU A 25 -0.64 -17.61 11.41
C GLU A 25 -1.05 -16.22 10.91
N GLU A 26 -0.18 -15.21 11.09
CA GLU A 26 -0.41 -13.87 10.56
C GLU A 26 -0.52 -13.90 9.03
N VAL A 27 0.43 -14.55 8.36
CA VAL A 27 0.44 -14.69 6.89
C VAL A 27 -0.81 -15.43 6.40
N GLN A 28 -1.21 -16.50 7.08
CA GLN A 28 -2.46 -17.22 6.73
C GLN A 28 -3.68 -16.34 6.91
N SER A 29 -3.70 -15.47 7.92
CA SER A 29 -4.82 -14.56 8.17
C SER A 29 -5.01 -13.54 7.04
N TRP A 30 -3.93 -13.10 6.39
CA TRP A 30 -3.99 -12.17 5.25
C TRP A 30 -4.75 -12.75 4.06
N ALA A 31 -4.61 -14.06 3.80
CA ALA A 31 -5.32 -14.74 2.73
C ALA A 31 -6.83 -14.89 3.00
N GLN A 32 -7.26 -14.76 4.26
CA GLN A 32 -8.68 -14.85 4.63
C GLN A 32 -9.45 -13.54 4.38
N SER A 33 -8.77 -12.39 4.43
CA SER A 33 -9.40 -11.09 4.22
C SER A 33 -8.35 -10.03 3.89
N PHE A 34 -8.64 -9.23 2.87
CA PHE A 34 -7.81 -8.10 2.48
C PHE A 34 -7.67 -7.08 3.63
N ASP A 35 -8.71 -6.86 4.43
CA ASP A 35 -8.63 -5.97 5.60
C ASP A 35 -7.58 -6.45 6.59
N LYS A 36 -7.45 -7.76 6.83
CA LYS A 36 -6.44 -8.31 7.74
C LYS A 36 -5.02 -8.04 7.23
N LEU A 37 -4.80 -8.13 5.92
CA LEU A 37 -3.54 -7.75 5.29
C LEU A 37 -3.25 -6.25 5.49
N MET A 38 -4.24 -5.40 5.25
CA MET A 38 -4.09 -3.94 5.30
C MET A 38 -3.94 -3.38 6.72
N HIS A 39 -4.46 -4.07 7.73
CA HIS A 39 -4.26 -3.69 9.14
C HIS A 39 -2.93 -4.18 9.72
N SER A 40 -2.21 -5.08 9.04
CA SER A 40 -0.85 -5.49 9.44
C SER A 40 0.20 -4.52 8.87
N PRO A 41 1.06 -3.89 9.70
CA PRO A 41 2.20 -3.11 9.20
C PRO A 41 3.12 -3.93 8.28
N THR A 42 3.37 -5.19 8.61
CA THR A 42 4.18 -6.11 7.81
C THR A 42 3.46 -6.49 6.52
N GLY A 43 2.16 -6.80 6.61
CA GLY A 43 1.30 -7.09 5.46
C GLY A 43 1.28 -5.94 4.44
N ARG A 44 1.13 -4.70 4.92
CA ARG A 44 1.24 -3.48 4.11
C ARG A 44 2.59 -3.34 3.42
N SER A 45 3.69 -3.60 4.12
CA SER A 45 5.03 -3.51 3.54
C SER A 45 5.24 -4.56 2.43
N VAL A 46 4.77 -5.79 2.65
CA VAL A 46 4.82 -6.88 1.67
C VAL A 46 3.96 -6.55 0.46
N PHE A 47 2.72 -6.11 0.69
CA PHE A 47 1.80 -5.76 -0.39
C PHE A 47 2.30 -4.58 -1.22
N ARG A 48 2.89 -3.56 -0.58
CA ARG A 48 3.56 -2.46 -1.28
C ARG A 48 4.72 -2.95 -2.16
N ALA A 49 5.51 -3.90 -1.68
CA ALA A 49 6.59 -4.49 -2.47
C ALA A 49 6.05 -5.25 -3.69
N PHE A 50 4.95 -5.99 -3.54
CA PHE A 50 4.24 -6.63 -4.64
C PHE A 50 3.70 -5.61 -5.65
N LEU A 51 3.02 -4.56 -5.19
CA LEU A 51 2.50 -3.52 -6.09
C LEU A 51 3.61 -2.79 -6.87
N ARG A 52 4.81 -2.65 -6.30
CA ARG A 52 5.98 -2.14 -7.04
C ARG A 52 6.38 -3.03 -8.21
N THR A 53 6.28 -4.36 -8.09
CA THR A 53 6.59 -5.27 -9.21
C THR A 53 5.54 -5.19 -10.31
N GLU A 54 4.32 -4.81 -9.95
CA GLU A 54 3.18 -4.63 -10.85
C GLU A 54 2.98 -3.15 -11.26
N TYR A 55 3.99 -2.28 -11.08
CA TYR A 55 3.93 -0.85 -11.41
C TYR A 55 2.68 -0.12 -10.90
N SER A 56 2.17 -0.53 -9.73
CA SER A 56 0.92 -0.05 -9.15
C SER A 56 1.08 0.36 -7.68
N GLU A 57 2.30 0.77 -7.30
CA GLU A 57 2.66 1.19 -5.93
C GLU A 57 1.83 2.39 -5.46
N GLU A 58 1.43 3.27 -6.39
CA GLU A 58 0.60 4.45 -6.13
C GLU A 58 -0.71 4.09 -5.44
N ASN A 59 -1.29 2.91 -5.70
CA ASN A 59 -2.49 2.43 -5.01
C ASN A 59 -2.29 2.32 -3.49
N MET A 60 -1.11 1.83 -3.08
CA MET A 60 -0.78 1.71 -1.67
C MET A 60 -0.45 3.07 -1.04
N LEU A 61 0.21 3.95 -1.78
CA LEU A 61 0.55 5.30 -1.31
C LEU A 61 -0.71 6.15 -1.12
N PHE A 62 -1.65 6.07 -2.06
CA PHE A 62 -2.96 6.71 -1.95
C PHE A 62 -3.73 6.21 -0.72
N TRP A 63 -3.77 4.89 -0.52
CA TRP A 63 -4.44 4.31 0.65
C TRP A 63 -3.81 4.81 1.96
N LEU A 64 -2.48 4.82 2.06
CA LEU A 64 -1.77 5.32 3.25
C LEU A 64 -2.06 6.80 3.50
N ALA A 65 -2.06 7.63 2.46
CA ALA A 65 -2.38 9.04 2.58
C ALA A 65 -3.83 9.27 3.07
N CYS A 66 -4.78 8.45 2.59
CA CYS A 66 -6.15 8.46 3.07
C CYS A 66 -6.25 8.05 4.55
N GLU A 67 -5.52 7.02 4.98
CA GLU A 67 -5.50 6.60 6.39
C GLU A 67 -4.93 7.68 7.30
N GLU A 68 -3.87 8.37 6.87
CA GLU A 68 -3.30 9.49 7.63
C GLU A 68 -4.30 10.65 7.74
N LEU A 69 -4.95 11.02 6.63
CA LEU A 69 -5.96 12.07 6.59
C LEU A 69 -7.11 11.80 7.58
N LYS A 70 -7.57 10.55 7.69
CA LYS A 70 -8.65 10.16 8.61
C LYS A 70 -8.31 10.38 10.09
N THR A 71 -7.03 10.38 10.44
CA THR A 71 -6.57 10.58 11.82
C THR A 71 -6.33 12.05 12.18
N GLU A 72 -6.36 12.94 11.19
CA GLU A 72 -6.10 14.36 11.38
C GLU A 72 -7.35 15.08 11.93
N ALA A 73 -7.14 15.93 12.94
CA ALA A 73 -8.22 16.67 13.60
C ALA A 73 -8.22 18.15 13.23
N ASP A 74 -7.06 18.69 12.82
CA ASP A 74 -6.97 20.09 12.41
C ASP A 74 -7.59 20.30 11.02
N ARG A 75 -8.63 21.13 10.96
CA ARG A 75 -9.40 21.35 9.73
C ARG A 75 -8.57 21.99 8.61
N HIS A 76 -7.62 22.87 8.93
CA HIS A 76 -6.75 23.47 7.92
C HIS A 76 -5.78 22.43 7.36
N VAL A 77 -5.24 21.56 8.21
CA VAL A 77 -4.36 20.47 7.76
C VAL A 77 -5.14 19.43 6.95
N VAL A 78 -6.37 19.10 7.35
CA VAL A 78 -7.28 18.22 6.59
C VAL A 78 -7.53 18.78 5.19
N ASP A 79 -7.91 20.06 5.08
CA ASP A 79 -8.19 20.69 3.78
C ASP A 79 -6.96 20.65 2.87
N GLU A 80 -5.77 20.96 3.40
CA GLU A 80 -4.54 20.94 2.61
C GLU A 80 -4.13 19.51 2.20
N LYS A 81 -4.17 18.55 3.13
CA LYS A 81 -3.88 17.14 2.81
C LYS A 81 -4.86 16.57 1.78
N ALA A 82 -6.15 16.90 1.90
CA ALA A 82 -7.16 16.47 0.93
C ALA A 82 -6.90 17.05 -0.47
N ARG A 83 -6.53 18.33 -0.56
CA ARG A 83 -6.14 18.97 -1.81
C ARG A 83 -4.94 18.27 -2.45
N LEU A 84 -3.89 18.00 -1.67
CA LEU A 84 -2.70 17.30 -2.14
C LEU A 84 -3.01 15.87 -2.61
N ILE A 85 -3.80 15.11 -1.85
CA ILE A 85 -4.22 13.74 -2.25
C ILE A 85 -4.99 13.77 -3.57
N TYR A 86 -5.87 14.76 -3.76
CA TYR A 86 -6.61 14.92 -5.01
C TYR A 86 -5.66 15.20 -6.18
N GLU A 87 -4.77 16.17 -6.05
CA GLU A 87 -3.82 16.54 -7.09
C GLU A 87 -2.85 15.40 -7.44
N ASP A 88 -2.39 14.66 -6.44
CA ASP A 88 -1.40 13.60 -6.60
C ASP A 88 -1.97 12.27 -7.05
N TYR A 89 -3.25 11.93 -6.80
CA TYR A 89 -3.74 10.56 -7.06
C TYR A 89 -5.10 10.47 -7.77
N VAL A 90 -5.92 11.54 -7.75
CA VAL A 90 -7.31 11.51 -8.25
C VAL A 90 -7.49 12.39 -9.48
N SER A 91 -6.74 13.48 -9.58
CA SER A 91 -6.80 14.38 -10.73
C SER A 91 -6.50 13.60 -12.02
N ILE A 92 -7.30 13.86 -13.06
CA ILE A 92 -7.11 13.27 -14.40
C ILE A 92 -5.80 13.70 -15.08
N LEU A 93 -5.12 14.70 -14.51
CA LEU A 93 -3.82 15.17 -14.95
C LEU A 93 -2.70 14.66 -14.03
N SER A 94 -3.03 13.83 -13.04
CA SER A 94 -2.04 13.32 -12.10
C SER A 94 -1.09 12.33 -12.80
N PRO A 95 0.23 12.48 -12.61
CA PRO A 95 1.20 11.48 -13.05
C PRO A 95 1.15 10.17 -12.24
N LYS A 96 0.35 10.09 -11.16
CA LYS A 96 0.20 8.90 -10.29
C LYS A 96 -1.28 8.50 -10.11
N GLU A 97 -2.10 8.74 -11.12
CA GLU A 97 -3.54 8.45 -11.08
C GLU A 97 -3.81 6.97 -10.73
N VAL A 98 -4.62 6.75 -9.69
CA VAL A 98 -5.01 5.42 -9.21
C VAL A 98 -5.96 4.76 -10.21
N GLY A 99 -5.57 3.61 -10.78
CA GLY A 99 -6.45 2.77 -11.60
C GLY A 99 -6.24 2.83 -13.11
N GLN A 100 -5.25 3.58 -13.60
CA GLN A 100 -4.83 3.46 -15.00
C GLN A 100 -3.86 2.28 -15.10
N MET A 101 -4.22 1.23 -15.85
CA MET A 101 -3.22 0.25 -16.30
C MET A 101 -2.23 1.01 -17.19
N GLN A 102 -1.06 1.34 -16.65
CA GLN A 102 0.06 1.85 -17.46
C GLN A 102 0.58 0.68 -18.30
N GLY A 103 0.03 0.59 -19.52
CA GLY A 103 0.41 -0.40 -20.54
C GLY A 103 1.60 0.03 -21.37
#